data_AF-A0A0A1TQV3-F1
#
_entry.id   AF-A0A0A1TQV3-F1
#
_cell.length_a   1.000
_cell.length_b   1.000
_cell.length_c   1.000
_cell.angle_alpha   90.00
_cell.angle_beta   90.00
_cell.angle_gamma   90.00
#
_symmetry.space_group_name_H-M   'P 1'
#
loop_
_entity.id
_entity.type
_entity.pdbx_description
1 polymer ?
#
loop_
_entity_poly.entity_id
_entity_poly.type
_entity_poly.pdbx_seq_one_letter_code
_entity_poly.pdbx_strand_id
1 'polypeptide(L)'
;MMRRFELEAFLQFNEKYQVTEINVVPPMVVGIVMSPFAHTRKFMKSVRYAICGAAPLDKDLQNRFLQMLAKGAVVNQVWGMTEASCVATIFPYDEPDFTGSVGRPIPNVQLK
;
A
#
# COMPACT_ATOMS: atom_id res chain seq x y z
N MET A 1 -10.85 -12.30 -12.26
CA MET A 1 -9.40 -12.23 -11.95
C MET A 1 -8.72 -11.40 -13.03
N MET A 2 -7.91 -10.40 -12.65
CA MET A 2 -7.17 -9.55 -13.57
C MET A 2 -5.80 -10.19 -13.85
N ARG A 3 -5.51 -10.57 -15.10
CA ARG A 3 -4.24 -11.26 -15.46
C ARG A 3 -3.03 -10.32 -15.57
N ARG A 4 -3.28 -9.06 -15.92
CA ARG A 4 -2.28 -8.00 -16.03
C ARG A 4 -2.85 -6.76 -15.36
N PHE A 5 -2.03 -6.04 -14.59
CA PHE A 5 -2.45 -4.81 -13.93
C PHE A 5 -2.89 -3.76 -14.96
N GLU A 6 -4.11 -3.26 -14.78
CA GLU A 6 -4.67 -2.12 -15.50
C GLU A 6 -5.28 -1.17 -14.47
N LEU A 7 -4.81 0.08 -14.43
CA LEU A 7 -5.07 1.01 -13.34
C LEU A 7 -6.57 1.29 -13.15
N GLU A 8 -7.28 1.63 -14.22
CA GLU A 8 -8.70 1.99 -14.12
C GLU A 8 -9.55 0.81 -13.67
N ALA A 9 -9.29 -0.38 -14.22
CA ALA A 9 -9.99 -1.60 -13.82
C ALA A 9 -9.69 -1.97 -12.36
N PHE A 10 -8.45 -1.74 -11.88
CA PHE A 10 -8.08 -1.96 -10.48
C PHE A 10 -8.89 -1.05 -9.55
N LEU A 11 -8.98 0.25 -9.87
CA LEU A 11 -9.76 1.22 -9.10
C LEU A 11 -11.26 0.90 -9.10
N GLN A 12 -11.81 0.54 -10.26
CA GLN A 12 -13.21 0.10 -10.39
C GLN A 12 -13.49 -1.16 -9.59
N PHE A 13 -12.57 -2.13 -9.56
CA PHE A 13 -12.74 -3.33 -8.75
C PHE A 13 -12.61 -3.05 -7.25
N ASN A 14 -11.72 -2.15 -6.85
CA ASN A 14 -11.60 -1.73 -5.47
C ASN A 14 -12.93 -1.17 -4.95
N GLU A 15 -13.58 -0.29 -5.74
CA GLU A 15 -14.92 0.21 -5.44
C GLU A 15 -15.99 -0.88 -5.51
N LYS A 16 -16.03 -1.69 -6.58
CA LYS A 16 -17.06 -2.71 -6.76
C LYS A 16 -17.09 -3.74 -5.63
N TYR A 17 -15.93 -4.20 -5.18
CA TYR A 17 -15.82 -5.25 -4.17
C TYR A 17 -15.61 -4.72 -2.75
N GLN A 18 -15.57 -3.39 -2.57
CA GLN A 18 -15.32 -2.75 -1.28
C GLN A 18 -14.06 -3.32 -0.59
N VAL A 19 -12.97 -3.41 -1.34
CA VAL A 19 -11.71 -3.97 -0.84
C VAL A 19 -11.24 -3.16 0.36
N THR A 20 -10.89 -3.85 1.45
CA THR A 20 -10.45 -3.24 2.71
C THR A 20 -8.94 -3.18 2.85
N GLU A 21 -8.22 -4.09 2.20
CA GLU A 21 -6.78 -4.26 2.36
C GLU A 21 -6.12 -4.51 1.00
N ILE A 22 -4.98 -3.87 0.76
CA ILE A 22 -4.24 -3.99 -0.50
C ILE A 22 -2.74 -4.11 -0.26
N ASN A 23 -2.09 -4.93 -1.08
CA ASN A 23 -0.63 -5.00 -1.18
C ASN A 23 -0.25 -4.44 -2.54
N VAL A 24 0.58 -3.40 -2.56
CA VAL A 24 0.94 -2.65 -3.77
C VAL A 24 2.45 -2.50 -3.89
N VAL A 25 2.90 -2.15 -5.09
CA VAL A 25 4.30 -1.79 -5.36
C VAL A 25 4.39 -0.29 -5.71
N PRO A 26 5.55 0.36 -5.55
CA PRO A 26 5.66 1.81 -5.75
C PRO A 26 5.14 2.32 -7.11
N PRO A 27 5.37 1.65 -8.26
CA PRO A 27 4.80 2.09 -9.53
C PRO A 27 3.26 2.14 -9.55
N MET A 28 2.58 1.24 -8.83
CA MET A 28 1.12 1.29 -8.71
C MET A 28 0.68 2.51 -7.90
N VAL A 29 1.36 2.80 -6.80
CA VAL A 29 1.07 3.98 -5.95
C VAL A 29 1.26 5.26 -6.75
N VAL A 30 2.37 5.39 -7.50
CA VAL A 30 2.60 6.51 -8.42
C VAL A 30 1.46 6.63 -9.42
N GLY A 31 1.09 5.52 -10.09
CA GLY A 31 0.01 5.50 -11.07
C GLY A 31 -1.33 5.95 -10.49
N ILE A 32 -1.69 5.47 -9.30
CA ILE A 32 -2.93 5.87 -8.63
C ILE A 32 -2.91 7.35 -8.27
N VAL A 33 -1.84 7.83 -7.63
CA VAL A 33 -1.76 9.21 -7.14
C VAL A 33 -1.72 10.22 -8.29
N MET A 34 -1.06 9.88 -9.40
CA MET A 34 -0.88 10.79 -10.55
C MET A 34 -2.00 10.70 -11.59
N SER A 35 -2.85 9.66 -11.53
CA SER A 35 -3.92 9.47 -12.53
C SER A 35 -5.09 10.43 -12.28
N PRO A 36 -5.49 11.25 -13.28
CA PRO A 36 -6.70 12.06 -13.19
C PRO A 36 -7.95 11.21 -12.94
N PHE A 37 -8.03 10.01 -13.54
CA PHE A 37 -9.15 9.10 -13.36
C PHE A 37 -9.34 8.72 -11.89
N ALA A 38 -8.25 8.47 -11.16
CA ALA A 38 -8.30 8.10 -9.75
C ALA A 38 -8.91 9.18 -8.84
N HIS A 39 -8.91 10.45 -9.29
CA HIS A 39 -9.49 11.58 -8.56
C HIS A 39 -10.93 11.89 -8.96
N THR A 40 -11.47 11.25 -10.01
CA THR A 40 -12.86 11.48 -10.45
C THR A 40 -13.89 10.97 -9.44
N ARG A 41 -13.53 9.97 -8.65
CA ARG A 41 -14.37 9.33 -7.61
C ARG A 41 -13.50 8.81 -6.49
N LYS A 42 -14.12 8.50 -5.35
CA LYS A 42 -13.41 7.92 -4.20
C LYS A 42 -13.30 6.39 -4.31
N PHE A 43 -12.61 5.91 -5.34
CA PHE A 43 -12.45 4.47 -5.61
C PHE A 43 -11.82 3.69 -4.45
N MET A 44 -10.96 4.35 -3.67
CA MET A 44 -10.15 3.74 -2.61
C MET A 44 -10.73 3.92 -1.20
N LYS A 45 -11.92 4.51 -1.05
CA LYS A 45 -12.50 4.88 0.26
C LYS A 45 -12.79 3.72 1.22
N SER A 46 -12.86 2.48 0.73
CA SER A 46 -13.10 1.28 1.55
C SER A 46 -11.81 0.71 2.14
N VAL A 47 -10.65 1.09 1.60
CA VAL A 47 -9.37 0.54 2.02
C VAL A 47 -8.96 1.16 3.34
N ARG A 48 -8.78 0.33 4.36
CA ARG A 48 -8.36 0.69 5.72
C ARG A 48 -6.88 0.42 5.97
N TYR A 49 -6.26 -0.48 5.20
CA TYR A 49 -4.86 -0.85 5.37
C TYR A 49 -4.21 -1.10 4.01
N ALA A 50 -3.04 -0.50 3.79
CA ALA A 50 -2.25 -0.74 2.59
C ALA A 50 -0.78 -0.94 2.97
N ILE A 51 -0.14 -1.94 2.35
CA ILE A 51 1.31 -2.09 2.41
C ILE A 51 1.94 -1.90 1.05
N CYS A 52 3.09 -1.22 1.05
CA CYS A 52 3.93 -1.03 -0.13
C CYS A 52 5.29 -1.70 0.08
N GLY A 53 5.76 -2.47 -0.91
CA GLY A 53 7.05 -3.16 -0.82
C GLY A 53 7.74 -3.35 -2.17
N ALA A 54 8.77 -4.18 -2.18
CA ALA A 54 9.65 -4.50 -3.33
C ALA A 54 10.58 -3.37 -3.79
N ALA A 55 10.24 -2.10 -3.55
CA ALA A 55 11.15 -0.97 -3.75
C ALA A 55 10.78 0.18 -2.78
N PRO A 56 11.70 1.13 -2.52
CA PRO A 56 11.44 2.27 -1.66
C PRO A 56 10.26 3.11 -2.16
N LEU A 57 9.41 3.57 -1.24
CA LEU A 57 8.36 4.53 -1.50
C LEU A 57 8.70 5.87 -0.85
N ASP A 58 8.62 6.94 -1.64
CA ASP A 58 8.80 8.30 -1.14
C ASP A 58 7.72 8.66 -0.10
N LYS A 59 8.11 9.36 0.96
CA LYS A 59 7.24 9.74 2.08
C LYS A 59 6.08 10.63 1.64
N ASP A 60 6.33 11.63 0.79
CA ASP A 60 5.28 12.53 0.35
C ASP A 60 4.28 11.81 -0.56
N LEU A 61 4.77 10.88 -1.38
CA LEU A 61 3.93 10.00 -2.17
C LEU A 61 3.07 9.07 -1.29
N GLN A 62 3.64 8.47 -0.24
CA GLN A 62 2.92 7.67 0.77
C GLN A 62 1.79 8.49 1.41
N ASN A 63 2.09 9.71 1.87
CA ASN A 63 1.11 10.58 2.50
C ASN A 63 0.00 10.99 1.54
N ARG A 64 0.32 11.30 0.27
CA ARG A 64 -0.69 11.61 -0.76
C ARG A 64 -1.60 10.42 -1.04
N PHE A 65 -1.04 9.21 -1.09
CA PHE A 65 -1.82 8.00 -1.27
C PHE A 65 -2.73 7.73 -0.07
N LEU A 66 -2.25 7.92 1.16
CA LEU A 66 -3.03 7.79 2.37
C LEU A 66 -4.30 8.68 2.36
N GLN A 67 -4.22 9.90 1.84
CA GLN A 67 -5.38 10.80 1.73
C GLN A 67 -6.51 10.28 0.83
N MET A 68 -6.24 9.29 -0.03
CA MET A 68 -7.24 8.70 -0.94
C MET A 68 -8.01 7.53 -0.30
N LEU A 69 -7.51 6.99 0.81
CA LEU A 69 -8.04 5.79 1.48
C LEU A 69 -9.17 6.12 2.47
N ALA A 70 -9.65 5.12 3.22
CA ALA A 70 -10.63 5.33 4.28
C ALA A 70 -10.11 6.30 5.36
N LYS A 71 -11.03 6.98 6.06
CA LYS A 71 -10.65 7.80 7.21
C LYS A 71 -10.03 6.93 8.30
N GLY A 72 -8.84 7.29 8.77
CA GLY A 72 -8.09 6.51 9.76
C GLY A 72 -7.39 5.28 9.16
N ALA A 73 -7.29 5.19 7.83
CA ALA A 73 -6.50 4.15 7.20
C ALA A 73 -5.01 4.28 7.54
N VAL A 74 -4.28 3.19 7.31
CA VAL A 74 -2.83 3.11 7.51
C VAL A 74 -2.18 2.72 6.19
N VAL A 75 -1.10 3.43 5.83
CA VAL A 75 -0.22 3.06 4.71
C VAL A 75 1.18 2.90 5.26
N ASN A 76 1.69 1.68 5.21
CA ASN A 76 3.02 1.36 5.72
C ASN A 76 3.88 0.73 4.64
N GLN A 77 5.20 0.86 4.78
CA GLN A 77 6.14 0.14 3.93
C GLN A 77 6.55 -1.18 4.60
N VAL A 78 6.90 -2.16 3.76
CA VAL A 78 7.45 -3.43 4.19
C VAL A 78 8.79 -3.67 3.50
N TRP A 79 9.71 -4.30 4.21
CA TRP A 79 10.93 -4.82 3.61
C TRP A 79 10.93 -6.34 3.67
N GLY A 80 11.52 -6.95 2.66
CA GLY A 80 11.51 -8.37 2.46
C GLY A 80 12.32 -8.77 1.23
N MET A 81 12.63 -10.05 1.14
CA MET A 81 13.32 -10.64 0.00
C MET A 81 12.86 -12.08 -0.20
N THR A 82 13.02 -12.60 -1.40
CA THR A 82 12.65 -13.97 -1.75
C THR A 82 13.37 -15.01 -0.88
N GLU A 83 14.63 -14.76 -0.56
CA GLU A 83 15.51 -15.60 0.26
C GLU A 83 15.13 -15.57 1.75
N ALA A 84 14.36 -14.57 2.18
CA ALA A 84 13.77 -14.46 3.51
C ALA A 84 12.27 -14.83 3.48
N SER A 85 11.86 -15.67 2.52
CA SER A 85 10.49 -16.11 2.24
C SER A 85 9.55 -15.03 1.68
N CYS A 86 9.43 -13.88 2.32
CA CYS A 86 8.62 -12.76 1.82
C CYS A 86 8.96 -11.49 2.63
N VAL A 87 8.05 -11.03 3.50
CA VAL A 87 8.21 -9.87 4.38
C VAL A 87 9.04 -10.25 5.60
N ALA A 88 10.08 -9.47 5.89
CA ALA A 88 10.90 -9.60 7.08
C ALA A 88 10.65 -8.46 8.08
N THR A 89 10.25 -7.27 7.61
CA THR A 89 9.86 -6.15 8.47
C THR A 89 8.51 -5.55 8.09
N ILE A 90 7.74 -5.19 9.09
CA ILE A 90 6.43 -4.54 8.95
C ILE A 90 6.12 -3.74 10.22
N PHE A 91 5.23 -2.78 10.10
CA PHE A 91 4.57 -2.14 11.24
C PHE A 91 3.35 -2.97 11.69
N PRO A 92 3.00 -3.00 12.99
CA PRO A 92 1.71 -3.50 13.44
C PRO A 92 0.56 -2.91 12.64
N TYR A 93 -0.51 -3.70 12.50
CA TYR A 93 -1.62 -3.40 11.58
C TYR A 93 -2.26 -2.01 11.79
N ASP A 94 -2.37 -1.59 13.04
CA ASP A 94 -3.01 -0.35 13.48
C ASP A 94 -2.00 0.78 13.76
N GLU A 95 -0.71 0.55 13.54
CA GLU A 95 0.33 1.55 13.78
C GLU A 95 0.65 2.33 12.49
N PRO A 96 0.35 3.64 12.43
CA PRO A 96 0.67 4.44 11.27
C PRO A 96 2.16 4.83 11.24
N ASP A 97 2.77 4.74 10.05
CA ASP A 97 4.07 5.34 9.77
C ASP A 97 3.94 6.60 8.91
N PHE A 98 4.65 7.65 9.32
CA PHE A 98 4.82 8.91 8.57
C PHE A 98 6.30 9.25 8.33
N THR A 99 7.20 8.34 8.67
CA THR A 99 8.65 8.53 8.57
C THR A 99 9.22 8.01 7.25
N GLY A 100 8.56 7.03 6.63
CA GLY A 100 9.09 6.29 5.47
C GLY A 100 9.93 5.08 5.87
N SER A 101 9.76 4.58 7.10
CA SER A 101 10.44 3.39 7.60
C SER A 101 9.77 2.12 7.06
N VAL A 102 10.49 1.00 7.10
CA VAL A 102 9.98 -0.33 6.70
C VAL A 102 9.48 -1.17 7.88
N GLY A 103 9.40 -0.56 9.06
CA GLY A 103 8.88 -1.18 10.27
C GLY A 103 9.92 -1.96 11.07
N ARG A 104 9.47 -2.97 11.80
CA ARG A 104 10.28 -3.76 12.72
C ARG A 104 10.27 -5.23 12.30
N PRO A 105 11.28 -6.03 12.71
CA PRO A 105 11.29 -7.46 12.42
C PRO A 105 9.98 -8.14 12.84
N ILE A 106 9.45 -9.01 11.97
CA ILE A 106 8.31 -9.87 12.32
C ILE A 106 8.72 -10.91 13.38
N PRO A 107 7.76 -11.57 14.06
CA PRO A 107 8.08 -12.63 15.00
C PRO A 107 9.02 -13.69 14.39
N ASN A 108 10.01 -14.12 15.17
CA ASN A 108 11.04 -15.09 14.79
C ASN A 108 12.05 -14.61 13.72
N VAL A 109 12.07 -13.31 13.37
CA VAL A 109 13.11 -12.71 12.53
C VAL A 109 14.05 -11.85 13.38
N GLN A 110 15.36 -11.98 13.16
CA GLN A 110 16.38 -11.14 13.78
C GLN A 110 17.11 -10.35 12.69
N LEU A 111 17.25 -9.03 12.90
CA LEU A 111 18.08 -8.15 12.10
C LEU A 111 19.22 -7.61 12.98
N LYS A 112 20.40 -7.40 12.39
CA LYS A 112 21.59 -6.87 13.07
C LYS A 112 22.22 -5.78 12.21
#